data_AF-A0A443YQB6-F1
#
_entry.id   AF-A0A443YQB6-F1
#
_cell.length_a   1.000
_cell.length_b   1.000
_cell.length_c   1.000
_cell.angle_alpha   90.00
_cell.angle_beta   90.00
_cell.angle_gamma   90.00
#
_symmetry.space_group_name_H-M   'P 1'
#
loop_
_entity.id
_entity.type
_entity.pdbx_description
1 polymer ?
#
loop_
_entity_poly.entity_id
_entity_poly.type
_entity_poly.pdbx_seq_one_letter_code
_entity_poly.pdbx_strand_id
1 'polypeptide(L)'
;MALLTPETVTITSAQHQEPLIFRYSTMILSDGRTRYEGTSAENALTLTLERGQCLDTMSGEQFGWAAQAVINGMIYHGCAKKGDL
;
A
#
# COMPACT_ATOMS: atom_id res chain seq x y z
N MET A 1 -5.60 -20.86 -14.73
CA MET A 1 -4.69 -19.69 -14.88
C MET A 1 -5.52 -18.46 -14.57
N ALA A 2 -5.35 -17.86 -13.39
CA ALA A 2 -6.04 -16.62 -13.05
C ALA A 2 -5.34 -15.45 -13.75
N LEU A 3 -6.06 -14.75 -14.63
CA LEU A 3 -5.60 -13.51 -15.24
C LEU A 3 -5.61 -12.45 -14.14
N LEU A 4 -4.43 -12.14 -13.59
CA LEU A 4 -4.25 -10.97 -12.71
C LEU A 4 -4.36 -9.74 -13.61
N THR A 5 -5.52 -9.08 -13.64
CA THR A 5 -5.61 -7.73 -14.18
C THR A 5 -4.76 -6.83 -13.28
N PRO A 6 -3.76 -6.11 -13.81
CA PRO A 6 -2.97 -5.19 -12.99
C PRO A 6 -3.89 -4.09 -12.49
N GLU A 7 -4.17 -4.12 -11.19
CA GLU A 7 -4.83 -3.04 -10.47
C GLU A 7 -3.83 -1.87 -10.28
N THR A 8 -4.34 -0.68 -10.03
CA THR A 8 -3.52 0.53 -9.85
C THR A 8 -3.54 0.99 -8.40
N VAL A 9 -2.38 1.29 -7.82
CA VAL A 9 -2.26 2.05 -6.57
C VAL A 9 -1.97 3.50 -6.93
N THR A 10 -2.76 4.41 -6.38
CA THR A 10 -2.49 5.85 -6.43
C THR A 10 -1.94 6.30 -5.09
N ILE A 11 -0.76 6.92 -5.08
CA ILE A 11 -0.14 7.49 -3.90
C ILE A 11 -0.20 9.00 -3.98
N THR A 12 -0.87 9.58 -2.99
CA THR A 12 -0.90 11.03 -2.78
C THR A 12 -0.05 11.33 -1.55
N SER A 13 0.96 12.19 -1.70
CA SER A 13 1.81 12.62 -0.58
C SER A 13 2.08 14.10 -0.67
N ALA A 14 2.31 14.77 0.47
CA ALA A 14 2.70 16.17 0.48
C ALA A 14 4.08 16.43 -0.20
N GLN A 15 4.90 15.39 -0.41
CA GLN A 15 6.19 15.52 -1.08
C GLN A 15 6.08 15.57 -2.61
N HIS A 16 4.96 15.13 -3.18
CA HIS A 16 4.77 15.06 -4.63
C HIS A 16 3.62 16.00 -5.04
N GLN A 17 3.87 16.85 -6.03
CA GLN A 17 2.83 17.76 -6.56
C GLN A 17 1.74 17.01 -7.32
N GLU A 18 2.06 15.85 -7.91
CA GLU A 18 1.11 14.98 -8.62
C GLU A 18 1.03 13.59 -7.99
N PRO A 19 -0.13 12.91 -8.04
CA PRO A 19 -0.25 11.55 -7.55
C PRO A 19 0.62 10.57 -8.33
N LEU A 20 1.31 9.68 -7.62
CA LEU A 20 2.08 8.61 -8.24
C LEU A 20 1.16 7.41 -8.51
N ILE A 21 1.09 6.97 -9.76
CA ILE A 21 0.24 5.84 -10.17
C ILE A 21 1.12 4.64 -10.47
N PHE A 22 0.95 3.56 -9.71
CA PHE A 22 1.68 2.30 -9.86
C PHE A 22 0.75 1.21 -10.38
N ARG A 23 1.14 0.53 -11.45
CA ARG A 23 0.55 -0.78 -11.78
C ARG A 23 1.21 -1.80 -10.87
N TYR A 24 0.41 -2.60 -10.17
CA TYR A 24 0.95 -3.58 -9.25
C TYR A 24 0.57 -5.01 -9.59
N SER A 25 1.41 -5.93 -9.13
CA SER A 25 1.07 -7.33 -8.92
C SER A 25 0.83 -7.59 -7.44
N THR A 26 -0.16 -8.44 -7.14
CA THR A 26 -0.46 -8.86 -5.77
C THR A 26 0.26 -10.16 -5.47
N MET A 27 0.97 -10.19 -4.35
CA MET A 27 1.59 -11.39 -3.78
C MET A 27 1.05 -11.59 -2.36
N ILE A 28 0.41 -12.73 -2.12
CA ILE A 28 0.02 -13.15 -0.77
C ILE A 28 1.24 -13.83 -0.14
N LEU A 29 1.71 -13.32 0.99
CA LEU A 29 2.81 -13.89 1.75
C LEU A 29 2.29 -15.02 2.66
N SER A 30 3.14 -16.01 2.93
CA SER A 30 2.78 -17.21 3.72
C SER A 30 2.41 -16.92 5.17
N ASP A 31 2.74 -15.73 5.67
CA ASP A 31 2.44 -15.25 7.02
C ASP A 31 1.10 -14.48 7.11
N GLY A 32 0.31 -14.47 6.02
CA GLY A 32 -0.97 -13.77 5.98
C GLY A 32 -0.87 -12.28 5.71
N ARG A 33 0.34 -11.77 5.43
CA ARG A 33 0.53 -10.42 4.89
C ARG A 33 0.24 -10.40 3.39
N THR A 34 -0.28 -9.29 2.90
CA THR A 34 -0.44 -9.05 1.46
C THR A 34 0.59 -8.05 1.02
N ARG A 35 1.37 -8.38 0.01
CA ARG A 35 2.38 -7.51 -0.58
C ARG A 35 1.96 -7.13 -1.99
N TYR A 36 2.02 -5.85 -2.28
CA TYR A 36 1.81 -5.28 -3.60
C TYR A 36 3.12 -4.68 -4.07
N GLU A 37 3.54 -5.04 -5.27
CA GLU A 37 4.76 -4.52 -5.87
C GLU A 37 4.40 -3.85 -7.19
N GLY A 38 4.86 -2.63 -7.38
CA GLY A 38 4.58 -1.86 -8.58
C GLY A 38 5.71 -0.92 -8.94
N THR A 39 5.80 -0.58 -10.22
CA THR A 39 6.79 0.37 -10.74
C THR A 39 6.08 1.43 -11.59
N SER A 40 6.57 2.67 -11.52
CA SER A 40 6.03 3.79 -12.29
C SER A 40 7.13 4.76 -12.71
N ALA A 41 7.41 4.83 -14.02
CA ALA A 41 8.53 5.58 -14.58
C ALA A 41 9.85 5.29 -13.83
N GLU A 42 10.28 6.19 -12.94
CA GLU A 42 11.51 6.10 -12.15
C GLU A 42 11.28 5.63 -10.70
N ASN A 43 10.03 5.31 -10.34
CA ASN A 43 9.64 5.00 -8.98
C ASN A 43 9.34 3.51 -8.81
N ALA A 44 9.73 2.96 -7.65
CA ALA A 44 9.35 1.62 -7.22
C ALA A 44 8.52 1.70 -5.95
N LEU A 45 7.41 0.95 -5.91
CA LEU A 45 6.52 0.80 -4.77
C LEU A 45 6.56 -0.65 -4.28
N THR A 46 6.71 -0.80 -2.98
CA THR A 46 6.29 -1.99 -2.25
C THR A 46 5.30 -1.58 -1.17
N LEU A 47 4.07 -2.07 -1.23
CA LEU A 47 3.08 -1.89 -0.16
C LEU A 47 2.85 -3.24 0.51
N THR A 48 3.10 -3.33 1.80
CA THR A 48 2.78 -4.51 2.62
C THR A 48 1.63 -4.16 3.56
N LEU A 49 0.57 -4.97 3.54
CA LEU A 49 -0.55 -4.89 4.46
C LEU A 49 -0.53 -6.10 5.38
N GLU A 50 -0.66 -5.84 6.68
CA GLU A 50 -0.76 -6.85 7.72
C GLU A 50 -2.07 -6.66 8.46
N ARG A 51 -2.82 -7.75 8.69
CA ARG A 51 -4.03 -7.69 9.52
C ARG A 51 -3.64 -7.44 10.97
N GLY A 52 -4.25 -6.44 11.59
CA GLY A 52 -4.00 -6.09 12.97
C GLY A 52 -4.64 -4.77 13.32
N GLN A 53 -4.91 -4.54 14.61
CA GLN A 53 -5.38 -3.25 15.07
C GLN A 53 -4.28 -2.21 14.87
N CYS A 54 -4.58 -1.17 14.09
CA CYS A 54 -3.72 -0.02 13.91
C CYS A 54 -4.47 1.22 14.41
N LEU A 55 -3.91 1.90 15.42
CA LEU A 55 -4.43 3.15 15.93
C LEU A 55 -3.73 4.30 15.23
N ASP A 56 -4.48 5.09 14.45
CA ASP A 56 -3.97 6.36 13.96
C ASP A 56 -3.98 7.38 15.10
N THR A 57 -2.80 7.77 15.57
CA THR A 57 -2.67 8.71 16.69
C THR A 57 -3.06 10.14 16.33
N MET A 58 -3.14 10.48 15.04
CA MET A 58 -3.56 11.82 14.60
C MET A 58 -5.08 11.97 14.65
N SER A 59 -5.82 10.95 14.22
CA SER A 59 -7.30 10.96 14.19
C SER A 59 -7.95 10.29 15.40
N GLY A 60 -7.24 9.39 16.08
CA GLY A 60 -7.79 8.48 17.10
C GLY A 60 -8.60 7.32 16.53
N GLU A 61 -8.68 7.18 15.19
CA GLU A 61 -9.44 6.12 14.52
C GLU A 61 -8.68 4.78 14.59
N GLN A 62 -9.43 3.70 14.80
CA GLN A 62 -8.89 2.34 14.73
C GLN A 62 -9.15 1.73 13.36
N PHE A 63 -8.10 1.13 12.81
CA PHE A 63 -8.09 0.47 11.52
C PHE A 63 -7.78 -1.02 11.70
N GLY A 64 -8.28 -1.85 10.77
CA GLY A 64 -8.10 -3.31 10.81
C GLY A 64 -6.79 -3.82 10.20
N TRP A 65 -5.96 -2.92 9.65
CA TRP A 65 -4.69 -3.25 9.02
C TRP A 65 -3.60 -2.24 9.35
N ALA A 66 -2.39 -2.76 9.53
CA ALA A 66 -1.16 -1.98 9.47
C ALA A 66 -0.64 -1.99 8.03
N ALA A 67 -0.18 -0.83 7.56
CA ALA A 67 0.39 -0.65 6.24
C ALA A 67 1.84 -0.19 6.33
N GLN A 68 2.69 -0.78 5.50
CA GLN A 68 4.05 -0.31 5.27
C GLN A 68 4.24 -0.10 3.77
N ALA A 69 4.52 1.14 3.36
CA ALA A 69 4.89 1.45 1.98
C ALA A 69 6.38 1.75 1.90
N VAL A 70 7.05 1.21 0.89
CA VAL A 70 8.42 1.55 0.52
C VAL A 70 8.37 2.19 -0.85
N ILE A 71 8.79 3.45 -0.95
CA ILE A 71 8.82 4.21 -2.20
C ILE A 71 10.25 4.72 -2.39
N ASN A 72 10.94 4.26 -3.43
CA ASN A 72 12.33 4.65 -3.73
C ASN A 72 13.29 4.49 -2.53
N GLY A 73 13.09 3.44 -1.73
CA GLY A 73 13.89 3.16 -0.53
C GLY A 73 13.44 3.89 0.73
N MET A 74 12.50 4.85 0.64
CA MET A 74 11.90 5.51 1.79
C MET A 74 10.77 4.65 2.36
N ILE A 75 10.78 4.44 3.69
CA ILE A 75 9.79 3.62 4.38
C ILE A 75 8.75 4.52 5.04
N TYR A 76 7.48 4.21 4.80
CA TYR A 76 6.32 4.87 5.37
C TYR A 76 5.49 3.84 6.12
N HIS A 77 5.09 4.16 7.34
CA HIS A 77 4.18 3.35 8.14
C HIS A 77 2.85 4.08 8.30
N GLY A 78 1.75 3.33 8.27
CA GLY A 78 0.42 3.89 8.45
C GLY A 78 -0.62 2.83 8.76
N CYS A 79 -1.84 3.30 8.93
CA CYS A 79 -3.00 2.45 9.11
C CYS A 79 -3.79 2.34 7.81
N ALA A 80 -4.42 1.20 7.56
CA ALA A 80 -5.23 0.97 6.38
C ALA A 80 -6.57 0.33 6.74
N LYS A 81 -7.61 0.68 5.98
CA LYS A 81 -8.87 -0.05 5.94
C LYS A 81 -9.14 -0.49 4.52
N LYS A 82 -9.76 -1.66 4.37
CA LYS A 82 -10.35 -2.05 3.10
C LYS A 82 -11.54 -1.14 2.86
N GLY A 83 -11.48 -0.30 1.82
CA GLY A 83 -12.64 0.46 1.36
C GLY A 83 -13.59 -0.47 0.63
N ASP A 84 -14.88 -0.39 0.96
CA ASP A 84 -15.92 -0.83 0.04
C ASP A 84 -16.04 0.30 -1.00
N LEU A 85 -15.53 0.07 -2.22
CA LEU A 85 -15.66 1.00 -3.35
C LEU A 85 -17.10 1.04 -3.85
#